data_AF-A0A6L5Z3Y9-F1
#
_entry.id   AF-A0A6L5Z3Y9-F1
#
_cell.length_a   1.000
_cell.length_b   1.000
_cell.length_c   1.000
_cell.angle_alpha   90.00
_cell.angle_beta   90.00
_cell.angle_gamma   90.00
#
_symmetry.space_group_name_H-M   'P 1'
#
loop_
_entity.id
_entity.type
_entity.pdbx_description
1 polymer ?
#
loop_
_entity_poly.entity_id
_entity_poly.type
_entity_poly.pdbx_seq_one_letter_code
_entity_poly.pdbx_strand_id
1 'polypeptide(L)'
;MSDAAIAERLGALAHPARLAIVRMLVRAGPNGLPAGRLGAPLGIAANALTFHLQKLSRADLVTSQRQGQFIIYRAVFPNLLDLSRQITGACCAESAEKCGPDCPTEDRQPAGLAFPALPATGDAND
;
A
#
# COMPACT_ATOMS: atom_id res chain seq x y z
N MET A 1 -3.62 8.46 -8.40
CA MET A 1 -3.52 7.02 -8.78
C MET A 1 -4.88 6.59 -9.32
N SER A 2 -4.98 5.65 -10.27
CA SER A 2 -6.27 5.13 -10.76
C SER A 2 -6.85 4.05 -9.83
N ASP A 3 -8.17 3.84 -9.88
CA ASP A 3 -8.86 2.80 -9.10
C ASP A 3 -8.31 1.39 -9.36
N ALA A 4 -7.98 1.08 -10.62
CA ALA A 4 -7.35 -0.18 -10.97
C ALA A 4 -5.99 -0.37 -10.27
N ALA A 5 -5.17 0.67 -10.20
CA ALA A 5 -3.89 0.64 -9.51
C ALA A 5 -4.07 0.54 -7.97
N ILE A 6 -5.10 1.18 -7.42
CA ILE A 6 -5.49 1.04 -6.00
C ILE A 6 -5.83 -0.43 -5.70
N ALA A 7 -6.74 -1.01 -6.49
CA ALA A 7 -7.19 -2.39 -6.33
C ALA A 7 -6.04 -3.40 -6.47
N GLU A 8 -5.16 -3.20 -7.45
CA GLU A 8 -3.97 -4.04 -7.64
C GLU A 8 -3.04 -4.00 -6.42
N ARG A 9 -2.74 -2.80 -5.91
CA ARG A 9 -1.88 -2.61 -4.73
C ARG A 9 -2.50 -3.23 -3.47
N LEU A 10 -3.80 -3.04 -3.26
CA LEU A 10 -4.52 -3.68 -2.15
C LEU A 10 -4.53 -5.20 -2.29
N GLY A 11 -4.75 -5.74 -3.49
CA GLY A 11 -4.65 -7.17 -3.76
C GLY A 11 -3.22 -7.72 -3.52
N ALA A 12 -2.20 -6.94 -3.83
CA ALA A 12 -0.82 -7.25 -3.48
C ALA A 12 -0.56 -7.19 -1.97
N LEU A 13 -1.29 -6.41 -1.18
CA LEU A 13 -1.19 -6.39 0.29
C LEU A 13 -2.08 -7.42 0.99
N ALA A 14 -3.14 -7.91 0.33
CA ALA A 14 -4.12 -8.87 0.84
C ALA A 14 -3.57 -10.31 1.00
N HIS A 15 -2.46 -10.44 1.73
CA HIS A 15 -1.88 -11.71 2.14
C HIS A 15 -0.97 -11.48 3.35
N PRO A 16 -1.09 -12.28 4.43
CA PRO A 16 -0.36 -12.05 5.69
C PRO A 16 1.15 -11.88 5.52
N ALA A 17 1.79 -12.77 4.76
CA ALA A 17 3.23 -12.70 4.50
C ALA A 17 3.65 -11.42 3.75
N ARG A 18 2.87 -10.97 2.77
CA ARG A 18 3.20 -9.77 1.97
C ARG A 18 3.05 -8.50 2.81
N LEU A 19 2.00 -8.43 3.62
CA LEU A 19 1.82 -7.33 4.57
C LEU A 19 2.95 -7.30 5.60
N ALA A 20 3.38 -8.45 6.12
CA ALA A 20 4.49 -8.53 7.07
C ALA A 20 5.81 -8.05 6.44
N ILE A 21 6.11 -8.45 5.21
CA ILE A 21 7.28 -7.99 4.45
C ILE A 21 7.24 -6.47 4.27
N VAL A 22 6.13 -5.91 3.80
CA VAL A 22 6.00 -4.46 3.59
C VAL A 22 6.15 -3.70 4.90
N ARG A 23 5.51 -4.14 5.99
CA ARG A 23 5.65 -3.52 7.31
C ARG A 23 7.10 -3.56 7.82
N MET A 24 7.82 -4.66 7.57
CA MET A 24 9.22 -4.76 7.94
C MET A 24 10.10 -3.81 7.13
N LEU A 25 9.85 -3.69 5.82
CA LEU A 25 10.55 -2.73 4.96
C LEU A 25 10.25 -1.28 5.32
N VAL A 26 9.00 -0.95 5.69
CA VAL A 26 8.63 0.38 6.19
C VAL A 26 9.41 0.71 7.47
N ARG A 27 9.52 -0.23 8.42
CA ARG A 27 10.34 -0.03 9.64
C ARG A 27 11.82 0.13 9.34
N ALA A 28 12.34 -0.54 8.32
CA ALA A 28 13.73 -0.42 7.88
C ALA A 28 14.03 0.94 7.20
N GLY A 29 12.99 1.66 6.79
CA GLY A 29 13.14 2.97 6.17
C GLY A 29 13.71 2.90 4.74
N PRO A 30 14.22 4.02 4.21
CA PRO A 30 14.70 4.11 2.82
C PRO A 30 15.92 3.23 2.53
N ASN A 31 16.65 2.78 3.56
CA ASN A 31 17.81 1.91 3.40
C ASN A 31 17.42 0.50 2.94
N GLY A 32 16.23 0.01 3.33
CA GLY A 32 15.75 -1.31 2.97
C GLY A 32 16.49 -2.44 3.67
N LEU A 33 16.26 -3.67 3.22
CA LEU A 33 16.85 -4.89 3.78
C LEU A 33 17.20 -5.91 2.70
N PRO A 34 18.27 -6.72 2.88
CA PRO A 34 18.52 -7.86 2.02
C PRO A 34 17.49 -8.98 2.23
N ALA A 35 17.24 -9.81 1.22
CA ALA A 35 16.29 -10.93 1.29
C ALA A 35 16.48 -11.83 2.53
N GLY A 36 17.73 -12.16 2.86
CA GLY A 36 18.06 -12.99 4.02
C GLY A 36 17.62 -12.39 5.36
N ARG A 37 17.56 -11.06 5.46
CA ARG A 37 17.09 -10.35 6.66
C ARG A 37 15.57 -10.19 6.70
N LEU A 38 14.86 -10.45 5.60
CA LEU A 38 13.40 -10.46 5.53
C LEU A 38 12.83 -11.85 5.86
N GLY A 39 13.35 -12.90 5.23
CA GLY A 39 12.76 -14.24 5.32
C GLY A 39 12.87 -14.86 6.70
N ALA A 40 14.07 -14.82 7.31
CA ALA A 40 14.34 -15.52 8.57
C ALA A 40 13.46 -15.03 9.74
N PRO A 41 13.30 -13.72 10.00
CA PRO A 41 12.45 -13.24 11.10
C PRO A 41 10.95 -13.49 10.88
N LEU A 42 10.53 -13.68 9.62
CA LEU A 42 9.14 -13.92 9.25
C LEU A 42 8.81 -15.42 9.10
N GLY A 43 9.80 -16.31 9.22
CA GLY A 43 9.61 -17.75 8.99
C GLY A 43 9.25 -18.11 7.54
N ILE A 44 9.62 -17.28 6.57
CA ILE A 44 9.26 -17.46 5.15
C ILE A 44 10.42 -18.15 4.43
N ALA A 45 10.13 -19.28 3.76
CA ALA A 45 11.10 -19.97 2.91
C ALA A 45 11.57 -19.07 1.74
N ALA A 46 12.82 -19.24 1.31
CA ALA A 46 13.43 -18.34 0.31
C ALA A 46 12.68 -18.29 -1.03
N ASN A 47 12.16 -19.43 -1.51
CA ASN A 47 11.36 -19.50 -2.74
C ASN A 47 10.04 -18.72 -2.62
N ALA A 48 9.33 -18.88 -1.51
CA ALA A 48 8.09 -18.18 -1.20
C ALA A 48 8.33 -16.68 -1.01
N LEU A 49 9.43 -16.30 -0.35
CA LEU A 49 9.82 -14.89 -0.18
C LEU A 49 10.04 -14.21 -1.53
N THR A 50 10.77 -14.85 -2.45
CA THR A 50 10.98 -14.33 -3.81
C THR A 50 9.65 -14.15 -4.55
N PHE A 51 8.75 -15.13 -4.47
CA PHE A 51 7.41 -15.02 -5.07
C PHE A 51 6.60 -13.85 -4.50
N HIS A 52 6.63 -13.67 -3.17
CA HIS A 52 5.97 -12.55 -2.50
C HIS A 52 6.56 -11.19 -2.90
N LEU A 53 7.89 -11.08 -2.95
CA LEU A 53 8.60 -9.85 -3.35
C LEU A 53 8.34 -9.49 -4.81
N GLN A 54 8.28 -10.48 -5.71
CA GLN A 54 7.90 -10.25 -7.11
C GLN A 54 6.47 -9.71 -7.23
N LYS A 55 5.51 -10.28 -6.48
CA LYS A 55 4.13 -9.80 -6.50
C LYS A 55 4.00 -8.38 -5.95
N LEU A 56 4.75 -8.05 -4.89
CA LEU A 56 4.82 -6.68 -4.35
C LEU A 56 5.51 -5.71 -5.30
N SER A 57 6.54 -6.15 -6.01
CA SER A 57 7.26 -5.33 -6.98
C SER A 57 6.41 -5.03 -8.22
N ARG A 58 5.62 -5.98 -8.70
CA ARG A 58 4.68 -5.75 -9.82
C ARG A 58 3.63 -4.69 -9.51
N ALA A 59 3.20 -4.62 -8.25
CA ALA A 59 2.27 -3.60 -7.77
C ALA A 59 2.96 -2.28 -7.36
N ASP A 60 4.24 -2.09 -7.67
CA ASP A 60 5.06 -0.92 -7.31
C ASP A 60 5.12 -0.61 -5.81
N LEU A 61 4.96 -1.60 -4.93
CA LEU A 61 5.02 -1.39 -3.47
C LEU A 61 6.43 -1.61 -2.91
N VAL A 62 7.25 -2.37 -3.63
CA VAL A 62 8.63 -2.71 -3.25
C VAL A 62 9.54 -2.62 -4.47
N THR A 63 10.74 -2.08 -4.29
CA THR A 63 11.81 -2.13 -5.31
C THR A 63 12.94 -3.04 -4.84
N SER A 64 13.73 -3.52 -5.79
CA SER A 64 14.91 -4.33 -5.53
C SER A 64 16.13 -3.74 -6.24
N GLN A 65 17.27 -3.69 -5.57
CA GLN A 65 18.52 -3.22 -6.15
C GLN A 65 19.66 -4.13 -5.74
N ARG A 66 20.50 -4.54 -6.69
CA ARG A 66 21.73 -5.28 -6.40
C ARG A 66 22.79 -4.34 -5.81
N GLN A 67 23.33 -4.72 -4.65
CA GLN A 67 24.43 -4.04 -3.97
C GLN A 67 25.49 -5.08 -3.60
N GLY A 68 26.53 -5.18 -4.44
CA GLY A 68 27.54 -6.23 -4.36
C GLY A 68 26.94 -7.63 -4.53
N GLN A 69 27.10 -8.46 -3.50
CA GLN A 69 26.57 -9.83 -3.47
C GLN A 69 25.12 -9.94 -3.01
N PHE A 70 24.52 -8.85 -2.50
CA PHE A 70 23.15 -8.87 -1.96
C PHE A 70 22.17 -8.14 -2.88
N ILE A 71 20.90 -8.55 -2.81
CA ILE A 71 19.77 -7.77 -3.36
C ILE A 71 19.08 -7.10 -2.18
N ILE A 72 19.04 -5.77 -2.18
CA ILE A 72 18.37 -4.96 -1.17
C ILE A 72 16.98 -4.61 -1.66
N TYR A 73 15.98 -4.91 -0.85
CA TYR A 73 14.58 -4.59 -1.09
C TYR A 73 14.18 -3.36 -0.28
N ARG A 74 13.39 -2.48 -0.87
CA ARG A 74 12.94 -1.21 -0.26
C ARG A 74 11.44 -1.03 -0.45
N ALA A 75 10.78 -0.47 0.55
CA ALA A 75 9.40 0.00 0.39
C ALA A 75 9.38 1.24 -0.52
N VAL A 76 8.38 1.32 -1.40
CA VAL A 76 8.12 2.52 -2.19
C VAL A 76 7.20 3.44 -1.40
N PHE A 77 7.79 4.27 -0.53
CA PHE A 77 7.04 5.16 0.38
C PHE A 77 6.02 6.05 -0.33
N PRO A 78 6.33 6.70 -1.47
CA PRO A 78 5.34 7.52 -2.16
C PRO A 78 4.05 6.75 -2.51
N ASN A 79 4.18 5.50 -2.97
CA ASN A 79 3.03 4.67 -3.34
C ASN A 79 2.24 4.18 -2.12
N LEU A 80 2.92 3.85 -1.02
CA LEU A 80 2.26 3.44 0.23
C LEU A 80 1.51 4.62 0.88
N LEU A 81 2.11 5.81 0.89
CA LEU A 81 1.50 7.01 1.45
C LEU A 81 0.34 7.51 0.58
N ASP A 82 0.49 7.50 -0.75
CA ASP A 82 -0.61 7.82 -1.67
C ASP A 82 -1.76 6.81 -1.51
N LEU A 83 -1.47 5.50 -1.42
CA LEU A 83 -2.50 4.49 -1.16
C LEU A 83 -3.28 4.74 0.13
N SER A 84 -2.58 5.07 1.23
CA SER A 84 -3.23 5.46 2.48
C SER A 84 -4.13 6.67 2.29
N ARG A 85 -3.62 7.72 1.62
CA ARG A 85 -4.35 8.95 1.37
C ARG A 85 -5.58 8.74 0.49
N GLN A 86 -5.53 7.86 -0.52
CA GLN A 86 -6.70 7.56 -1.35
C GLN A 86 -7.84 6.92 -0.55
N ILE A 87 -7.51 6.13 0.48
CA ILE A 87 -8.51 5.44 1.31
C ILE A 87 -9.02 6.35 2.43
N THR A 88 -8.13 7.13 3.04
CA THR A 88 -8.46 7.93 4.24
C THR A 88 -8.60 9.42 3.97
N GLY A 89 -8.33 9.91 2.76
CA GLY A 89 -8.32 11.34 2.43
C GLY A 89 -9.70 11.96 2.54
N ALA A 90 -10.75 11.31 2.02
CA ALA A 90 -12.12 11.80 2.14
C ALA A 90 -12.82 11.33 3.44
N CYS A 91 -12.07 11.07 4.52
CA CYS A 91 -12.64 10.52 5.74
C CYS A 91 -13.77 11.39 6.29
N CYS A 92 -14.98 10.81 6.39
CA CYS A 92 -16.20 11.45 6.87
C CYS A 92 -16.55 12.78 6.14
N ALA A 93 -16.12 12.96 4.88
CA ALA A 93 -16.34 14.19 4.11
C ALA A 93 -17.83 14.57 3.96
N GLU A 94 -18.72 13.58 3.94
CA GLU A 94 -20.17 13.75 3.83
C GLU A 94 -20.91 13.52 5.16
N SER A 95 -20.19 13.36 6.28
CA SER A 95 -20.78 13.07 7.58
C SER A 95 -20.74 14.28 8.52
N ALA A 96 -21.80 14.47 9.28
CA ALA A 96 -21.82 15.40 10.41
C ALA A 96 -20.93 14.89 11.57
N GLU A 97 -20.82 13.57 11.71
CA GLU A 97 -20.07 12.90 12.77
C GLU A 97 -18.65 12.55 12.33
N LYS A 98 -17.71 12.59 13.29
CA LYS A 98 -16.33 12.15 13.07
C LYS A 98 -16.22 10.64 13.30
N CYS A 99 -15.38 9.99 12.50
CA CYS A 99 -15.16 8.54 12.58
C CYS A 99 -14.27 8.12 13.78
N GLY A 100 -13.69 9.08 14.52
CA GLY A 100 -12.86 8.85 15.72
C GLY A 100 -11.92 10.03 16.03
N PRO A 101 -11.13 9.96 17.12
CA PRO A 101 -10.17 11.01 17.49
C PRO A 101 -9.05 11.18 16.45
N ASP A 102 -8.67 10.10 15.76
CA ASP A 102 -7.61 10.08 14.74
C ASP A 102 -8.15 10.30 13.31
N CYS A 103 -9.37 10.83 13.18
CA CYS A 103 -9.93 11.17 11.88
C CYS A 103 -9.04 12.24 11.21
N PRO A 104 -8.47 12.01 10.02
CA PRO A 104 -7.68 13.03 9.32
C PRO A 104 -8.61 14.20 8.96
N THR A 105 -8.34 15.39 9.51
CA THR A 105 -9.25 16.54 9.43
C THR A 105 -8.96 17.50 8.28
N GLU A 106 -7.79 17.41 7.63
CA GLU A 106 -7.33 18.40 6.65
C GLU A 106 -8.18 18.45 5.36
N ASP A 107 -8.87 17.36 5.02
CA ASP A 107 -9.70 17.23 3.81
C ASP A 107 -11.21 17.28 4.12
N ARG A 108 -11.62 17.65 5.33
CA ARG A 108 -13.04 17.75 5.68
C ARG A 108 -13.66 18.99 5.01
N GLN A 109 -14.37 18.78 3.91
CA GLN A 109 -15.26 19.79 3.35
C GLN A 109 -16.36 20.10 4.39
N PRO A 110 -16.68 21.38 4.68
CA PRO A 110 -17.80 21.69 5.55
C PRO A 110 -19.09 21.10 4.96
N ALA A 111 -19.90 20.49 5.82
CA ALA A 111 -21.18 19.89 5.44
C ALA A 111 -22.01 20.91 4.65
N GLY A 112 -22.33 20.61 3.39
CA GLY A 112 -23.13 21.48 2.51
C GLY A 112 -22.60 21.70 1.10
N LEU A 113 -21.38 21.27 0.77
CA LEU A 113 -20.87 21.25 -0.60
C LEU A 113 -20.91 19.82 -1.13
N ALA A 114 -21.89 19.52 -1.97
CA ALA A 114 -22.10 18.21 -2.57
C ALA A 114 -20.82 17.71 -3.26
N PHE A 115 -20.38 16.50 -2.94
CA PHE A 115 -19.35 15.82 -3.71
C PHE A 115 -19.94 15.50 -5.10
N PRO A 116 -19.19 15.66 -6.20
CA PRO A 116 -19.62 15.09 -7.47
C PRO A 116 -19.72 13.57 -7.28
N ALA A 117 -20.87 13.00 -7.64
CA ALA A 117 -21.13 11.56 -7.52
C ALA A 117 -19.93 10.76 -8.05
N LEU A 118 -19.48 9.76 -7.28
CA LEU A 118 -18.53 8.76 -7.76
C LEU A 118 -18.99 8.29 -9.15
N PRO A 119 -18.10 8.27 -10.17
CA PRO A 119 -18.49 7.74 -11.47
C PRO A 119 -18.91 6.30 -11.25
N ALA A 120 -20.16 5.98 -11.61
CA ALA A 120 -20.63 4.62 -11.66
C ALA A 120 -19.62 3.85 -12.52
N THR A 121 -18.91 2.90 -11.91
CA THR A 121 -18.12 1.93 -12.67
C THR A 121 -19.11 1.21 -13.58
N GLY A 122 -19.11 1.56 -14.86
CA GLY A 122 -19.94 0.92 -15.86
C GLY A 122 -19.53 -0.53 -15.97
N ASP A 123 -20.49 -1.42 -15.72
CA ASP A 123 -20.45 -2.77 -16.25
C ASP A 123 -20.28 -2.68 -17.77
N ALA A 124 -19.11 -3.06 -18.26
CA ALA A 124 -18.88 -3.39 -19.66
C ALA A 124 -18.16 -4.74 -19.69
N ASN A 125 -18.95 -5.78 -19.44
CA ASN A 125 -18.63 -7.13 -19.87
C ASN A 125 -19.33 -7.30 -21.23
N ASP A 126 -18.56 -7.16 -22.31
CA ASP A 126 -18.90 -7.60 -23.67
C ASP A 126 -17.66 -8.33 -24.23
#